data_AF-A0A7C8Q9R2-F1
#
_entry.id   AF-A0A7C8Q9R2-F1
#
_cell.length_a   1.000
_cell.length_b   1.000
_cell.length_c   1.000
_cell.angle_alpha   90.00
_cell.angle_beta   90.00
_cell.angle_gamma   90.00
#
_symmetry.space_group_name_H-M   'P 1'
#
loop_
_entity.id
_entity.type
_entity.pdbx_description
1 polymer ?
#
loop_
_entity_poly.entity_id
_entity_poly.type
_entity_poly.pdbx_seq_one_letter_code
_entity_poly.pdbx_strand_id
1 'polypeptide(L)'
;MLRNSEHGDISVDLIIQIPSATFHPKDYLEYRYHRKRVIYLSYLLLALKTAQRTSGYSFLSDFLDGDEFRPIILIDCFSSRCKIRLIPAISLDLFPLDKLLPDTCRADRQSGVPTPMYNSSIIADAYHLVALDTIQQYTASNEGFKESLILGRVWLSRLGFSSHLLDGGFGEKEWAMLQCHLVETTTTSQTASRYSASSDAFQIFKSVLNLIATTKIHPELNIPVLHREQTDYNIFSKMSRWSSLALVKHSLSVISLDKLGISPRAQLQRVFENSLYNIADITMSLPIDLIQFGEILPETAKRWNLKHYINEYCYDLFSTGLTDRFRMITFSAPKPHPRQLEDASGQKRQYHGTYVLTIFITLDEKRCTRVLDYGPEAQDAAKTADFRDFWGDKAELRRFKDGRVMETVRWDPSLPPTEQILSFLHRKLTASFPKTQPPIFQGLESDIYLTSPPLVWPASDSYETAASEFQMVANTIRQIKDFPLGFKRISGVSPSLSSTSVKPPFPCSGHLGPPLEGELELEGSSMWPSDPEQRSRSEFGLLLKLRAELEATKNFLTIRVGIAAATRRAQEYILLFPSEDSLTIGGLWKTRKESVVPHLQDSASLTIKCGMLNKTAVLGLIMELGLGLVERIHIKISD
;
A
#
# COMPACT_ATOMS: atom_id res chain seq x y z
N MET A 1 -3.90 16.19 28.19
CA MET A 1 -4.46 16.28 26.82
C MET A 1 -5.76 15.49 26.77
N LEU A 2 -6.80 16.01 26.11
CA LEU A 2 -8.04 15.28 25.85
C LEU A 2 -7.92 14.50 24.54
N ARG A 3 -8.23 13.21 24.55
CA ARG A 3 -8.30 12.35 23.36
C ARG A 3 -9.71 11.79 23.24
N ASN A 4 -10.29 11.85 22.04
CA ASN A 4 -11.53 11.12 21.75
C ASN A 4 -11.15 9.68 21.39
N SER A 5 -11.72 8.69 22.07
CA SER A 5 -11.59 7.29 21.69
C SER A 5 -12.47 6.96 20.48
N GLU A 6 -12.20 5.84 19.81
CA GLU A 6 -12.99 5.34 18.67
C GLU A 6 -14.48 5.12 19.00
N HIS A 7 -14.86 5.10 20.29
CA HIS A 7 -16.22 4.84 20.77
C HIS A 7 -16.89 6.08 21.42
N GLY A 8 -16.25 7.26 21.34
CA GLY A 8 -16.75 8.49 21.94
C GLY A 8 -16.46 8.64 23.44
N ASP A 9 -15.61 7.79 24.02
CA ASP A 9 -15.12 7.97 25.39
C ASP A 9 -14.06 9.08 25.43
N ILE A 10 -14.07 9.87 26.50
CA ILE A 10 -13.07 10.91 26.74
C ILE A 10 -11.87 10.26 27.44
N SER A 11 -10.67 10.37 26.87
CA SER A 11 -9.43 9.96 27.55
C SER A 11 -8.60 11.16 27.96
N VAL A 12 -8.15 11.17 29.22
CA VAL A 12 -7.38 12.24 29.83
C VAL A 12 -6.00 11.72 30.23
N ASP A 13 -4.94 12.23 29.60
CA ASP A 13 -3.56 11.99 30.04
C ASP A 13 -3.23 12.89 31.25
N LEU A 14 -2.95 12.29 32.42
CA LEU A 14 -2.47 12.94 33.63
C LEU A 14 -0.98 12.63 33.84
N ILE A 15 -0.15 13.65 33.67
CA ILE A 15 1.31 13.55 33.85
C ILE A 15 1.65 13.71 35.34
N ILE A 16 2.48 12.81 35.87
CA ILE A 16 2.90 12.80 37.28
C ILE A 16 4.42 12.88 37.34
N GLN A 17 4.94 14.03 37.75
CA GLN A 17 6.38 14.21 37.91
C GLN A 17 6.87 13.50 39.18
N ILE A 18 7.73 12.50 39.01
CA ILE A 18 8.38 11.81 40.12
C ILE A 18 9.42 12.77 40.75
N PRO A 19 9.43 12.96 42.08
CA PRO A 19 10.42 13.83 42.72
C PRO A 19 11.86 13.37 42.43
N SER A 20 12.72 14.29 42.00
CA SER A 20 14.12 13.99 41.64
C SER A 20 14.91 13.31 42.76
N ALA A 21 14.58 13.61 44.02
CA ALA A 21 15.17 12.98 45.21
C ALA A 21 14.97 11.45 45.29
N THR A 22 14.03 10.88 44.52
CA THR A 22 13.80 9.43 44.43
C THR A 22 14.93 8.71 43.69
N PHE A 23 15.69 9.43 42.87
CA PHE A 23 16.69 8.87 41.97
C PHE A 23 18.10 9.23 42.39
N HIS A 24 19.01 8.27 42.17
CA HIS A 24 20.44 8.50 42.23
C HIS A 24 20.94 8.95 40.84
N PRO A 25 21.95 9.83 40.73
CA PRO A 25 22.43 10.36 39.44
C PRO A 25 22.87 9.32 38.39
N LYS A 26 23.09 8.07 38.81
CA LYS A 26 23.47 6.93 37.94
C LYS A 26 22.34 5.94 37.67
N ASP A 27 21.10 6.25 38.04
CA ASP A 27 19.98 5.33 37.85
C ASP A 27 19.53 5.21 36.37
N TYR A 28 20.08 6.01 35.47
CA TYR A 28 19.91 5.83 34.02
C TYR A 28 20.62 4.57 33.46
N LEU A 29 21.30 3.79 34.30
CA LEU A 29 22.01 2.57 33.94
C LEU A 29 21.23 1.32 34.37
N GLU A 30 21.36 0.22 33.63
CA GLU A 30 21.00 -1.15 34.05
C GLU A 30 19.54 -1.29 34.52
N TYR A 31 18.61 -0.61 33.83
CA TYR A 31 17.17 -0.60 34.12
C TYR A 31 16.80 -0.05 35.51
N ARG A 32 17.72 0.59 36.24
CA ARG A 32 17.47 1.10 37.60
C ARG A 32 16.37 2.15 37.60
N TYR A 33 16.38 3.07 36.64
CA TYR A 33 15.35 4.08 36.42
C TYR A 33 13.98 3.43 36.24
N HIS A 34 13.83 2.53 35.25
CA HIS A 34 12.57 1.86 34.94
C HIS A 34 12.03 1.03 36.12
N ARG A 35 12.91 0.37 36.88
CA ARG A 35 12.51 -0.34 38.10
C ARG A 35 11.94 0.62 39.15
N LYS A 36 12.63 1.73 39.43
CA LYS A 36 12.14 2.76 40.36
C LYS A 36 10.84 3.41 39.88
N ARG A 37 10.72 3.66 38.58
CA ARG A 37 9.50 4.17 37.93
C ARG A 37 8.31 3.24 38.15
N VAL A 38 8.49 1.92 37.95
CA VAL A 38 7.44 0.92 38.20
C VAL A 38 7.09 0.86 39.68
N ILE A 39 8.08 0.84 40.59
CA ILE A 39 7.82 0.83 42.03
C ILE A 39 7.01 2.05 42.46
N TYR A 40 7.35 3.24 41.97
CA TYR A 40 6.60 4.47 42.23
C TYR A 40 5.14 4.35 41.73
N LEU A 41 4.95 3.83 40.51
CA LEU A 41 3.62 3.61 39.95
C LEU A 41 2.80 2.59 40.78
N SER A 42 3.43 1.51 41.26
CA SER A 42 2.80 0.52 42.14
C SER A 42 2.41 1.11 43.50
N TYR A 43 3.26 1.96 44.08
CA TYR A 43 2.94 2.68 45.32
C TYR A 43 1.74 3.62 45.12
N LEU A 44 1.71 4.34 43.99
CA LEU A 44 0.60 5.22 43.65
C LEU A 44 -0.71 4.45 43.45
N LEU A 45 -0.66 3.30 42.77
CA LEU A 45 -1.82 2.41 42.65
C LEU A 45 -2.34 1.95 44.02
N LEU A 46 -1.44 1.54 44.91
CA LEU A 46 -1.80 1.11 46.25
C LEU A 46 -2.49 2.24 47.01
N ALA A 47 -1.90 3.44 47.01
CA ALA A 47 -2.47 4.62 47.64
C ALA A 47 -3.88 4.93 47.10
N LEU A 48 -4.07 4.87 45.78
CA LEU A 48 -5.39 5.05 45.15
C LEU A 48 -6.38 3.97 45.61
N LYS A 49 -6.02 2.69 45.53
CA LYS A 49 -6.90 1.58 45.98
C LYS A 49 -7.31 1.72 47.45
N THR A 50 -6.41 2.19 48.32
CA THR A 50 -6.70 2.39 49.76
C THR A 50 -7.49 3.65 50.08
N ALA A 51 -7.61 4.60 49.15
CA ALA A 51 -8.37 5.82 49.39
C ALA A 51 -9.88 5.51 49.49
N GLN A 52 -10.56 6.03 50.52
CA GLN A 52 -11.97 5.77 50.85
C GLN A 52 -13.00 6.18 49.78
N ARG A 53 -12.58 6.67 48.60
CA ARG A 53 -13.43 7.20 47.53
C ARG A 53 -13.24 6.49 46.20
N THR A 54 -12.84 5.21 46.19
CA THR A 54 -12.61 4.48 44.94
C THR A 54 -13.74 3.54 44.51
N SER A 55 -14.88 3.56 45.20
CA SER A 55 -16.07 2.81 44.80
C SER A 55 -16.56 3.26 43.42
N GLY A 56 -16.50 2.36 42.44
CA GLY A 56 -16.93 2.63 41.06
C GLY A 56 -15.82 2.99 40.07
N TYR A 57 -14.54 2.84 40.44
CA TYR A 57 -13.44 2.85 39.48
C TYR A 57 -12.87 1.45 39.26
N SER A 58 -12.42 1.17 38.04
CA SER A 58 -11.55 0.01 37.78
C SER A 58 -10.16 0.48 37.37
N PHE A 59 -9.15 -0.27 37.80
CA PHE A 59 -7.74 0.02 37.52
C PHE A 59 -7.20 -1.03 36.56
N LEU A 60 -6.76 -0.57 35.39
CA LEU A 60 -6.14 -1.40 34.37
C LEU A 60 -4.67 -1.02 34.21
N SER A 61 -3.85 -1.98 33.83
CA SER A 61 -2.48 -1.76 33.40
C SER A 61 -2.41 -1.71 31.88
N ASP A 62 -1.60 -0.79 31.39
CA ASP A 62 -1.29 -0.63 29.98
C ASP A 62 0.15 -0.12 29.82
N PHE A 63 0.64 -0.02 28.60
CA PHE A 63 1.95 0.52 28.27
C PHE A 63 1.80 1.80 27.47
N LEU A 64 2.52 2.85 27.86
CA LEU A 64 2.49 4.12 27.16
C LEU A 64 2.98 3.91 25.73
N ASP A 65 2.07 4.13 24.76
CA ASP A 65 2.35 3.95 23.35
C ASP A 65 2.86 2.52 23.00
N GLY A 66 2.45 1.52 23.78
CA GLY A 66 2.87 0.13 23.60
C GLY A 66 4.31 -0.18 24.04
N ASP A 67 5.01 0.79 24.65
CA ASP A 67 6.39 0.61 25.12
C ASP A 67 6.42 -0.08 26.49
N GLU A 68 6.90 -1.31 26.52
CA GLU A 68 6.97 -2.15 27.71
C GLU A 68 7.86 -1.56 28.82
N PHE A 69 8.75 -0.61 28.48
CA PHE A 69 9.53 0.16 29.45
C PHE A 69 8.70 1.16 30.25
N ARG A 70 7.57 1.61 29.70
CA ARG A 70 6.78 2.72 30.23
C ARG A 70 5.36 2.27 30.58
N PRO A 71 5.19 1.39 31.58
CA PRO A 71 3.85 1.02 32.05
C PRO A 71 3.11 2.24 32.62
N ILE A 72 1.79 2.22 32.50
CA ILE A 72 0.86 3.24 32.97
C ILE A 72 -0.34 2.58 33.65
N ILE A 73 -1.06 3.36 34.45
CA ILE A 73 -2.33 2.94 35.03
C ILE A 73 -3.44 3.65 34.28
N LEU A 74 -4.44 2.89 33.83
CA LEU A 74 -5.71 3.42 33.35
C LEU A 74 -6.73 3.33 34.48
N ILE A 75 -7.42 4.43 34.74
CA ILE A 75 -8.57 4.47 35.65
C ILE A 75 -9.81 4.59 34.77
N ASP A 76 -10.65 3.56 34.79
CA ASP A 76 -11.93 3.58 34.11
C ASP A 76 -13.03 4.05 35.07
N CYS A 77 -13.67 5.16 34.70
CA CYS A 77 -14.77 5.75 35.46
C CYS A 77 -16.10 5.34 34.80
N PHE A 78 -16.73 4.27 35.30
CA PHE A 78 -17.95 3.71 34.72
C PHE A 78 -19.10 4.72 34.58
N SER A 79 -19.16 5.72 35.48
CA SER A 79 -20.21 6.73 35.52
C SER A 79 -20.07 7.86 34.49
N SER A 80 -18.87 8.10 33.95
CA SER A 80 -18.58 9.31 33.17
C SER A 80 -18.06 9.05 31.75
N ARG A 81 -17.97 7.79 31.29
CA ARG A 81 -17.36 7.41 29.99
C ARG A 81 -16.00 8.10 29.80
N CYS A 82 -15.23 8.17 30.88
CA CYS A 82 -13.96 8.88 30.95
C CYS A 82 -12.85 7.93 31.42
N LYS A 83 -11.75 7.87 30.67
CA LYS A 83 -10.57 7.05 30.99
C LYS A 83 -9.38 7.94 31.32
N ILE A 84 -8.92 7.89 32.57
CA ILE A 84 -7.77 8.67 33.02
C ILE A 84 -6.51 7.81 32.89
N ARG A 85 -5.47 8.34 32.25
CA ARG A 85 -4.18 7.67 32.05
C ARG A 85 -3.14 8.32 32.94
N LEU A 86 -2.67 7.60 33.95
CA LEU A 86 -1.63 8.07 34.85
C LEU A 86 -0.25 7.79 34.24
N ILE A 87 0.47 8.85 33.89
CA ILE A 87 1.73 8.77 33.14
C ILE A 87 2.86 9.37 33.99
N PRO A 88 3.78 8.56 34.53
CA PRO A 88 4.95 9.07 35.22
C PRO A 88 5.88 9.84 34.27
N ALA A 89 6.42 10.95 34.75
CA ALA A 89 7.43 11.78 34.09
C ALA A 89 8.55 12.16 35.06
N ILE A 90 9.65 12.66 34.52
CA ILE A 90 10.80 13.15 35.30
C ILE A 90 11.20 14.55 34.87
N SER A 91 12.05 15.20 35.66
CA SER A 91 12.62 16.49 35.30
C SER A 91 13.69 16.33 34.21
N LEU A 92 13.81 17.33 33.33
CA LEU A 92 14.77 17.32 32.21
C LEU A 92 16.23 17.30 32.67
N ASP A 93 16.51 17.90 33.82
CA ASP A 93 17.82 17.98 34.45
C ASP A 93 18.18 16.75 35.31
N LEU A 94 17.31 15.74 35.39
CA LEU A 94 17.53 14.59 36.27
C LEU A 94 18.76 13.76 35.88
N PHE A 95 18.97 13.57 34.57
CA PHE A 95 20.08 12.79 34.03
C PHE A 95 20.79 13.56 32.91
N PRO A 96 22.12 13.39 32.77
CA PRO A 96 22.90 13.99 31.68
C PRO A 96 22.48 13.41 30.32
N LEU A 97 21.90 14.24 29.44
CA LEU A 97 21.35 13.84 28.14
C LEU A 97 22.42 13.34 27.17
N ASP A 98 23.63 13.90 27.23
CA ASP A 98 24.83 13.47 26.49
C ASP A 98 25.21 12.01 26.77
N LYS A 99 24.80 11.46 27.93
CA LYS A 99 25.04 10.05 28.25
C LYS A 99 23.95 9.14 27.71
N LEU A 100 22.84 9.67 27.21
CA LEU A 100 21.69 8.90 26.71
C LEU A 100 21.61 8.92 25.17
N LEU A 101 22.74 9.17 24.49
CA LEU A 101 22.81 9.12 23.03
C LEU A 101 22.49 7.71 22.48
N PRO A 102 21.92 7.60 21.26
CA PRO A 102 21.44 6.33 20.69
C PRO A 102 22.51 5.24 20.54
N ASP A 103 23.76 5.64 20.33
CA ASP A 103 24.94 4.79 20.16
C ASP A 103 25.51 4.23 21.48
N THR A 104 24.96 4.65 22.62
CA THR A 104 25.47 4.21 23.93
C THR A 104 24.75 2.98 24.47
N CYS A 105 25.53 2.06 25.06
CA CYS A 105 25.03 0.91 25.78
C CYS A 105 24.76 1.25 27.26
N ARG A 106 23.48 1.34 27.65
CA ARG A 106 23.07 1.68 29.02
C ARG A 106 22.26 0.60 29.72
N ALA A 107 21.49 -0.19 28.98
CA ALA A 107 20.61 -1.19 29.56
C ALA A 107 21.36 -2.47 29.96
N ASP A 108 22.20 -3.00 29.07
CA ASP A 108 23.01 -4.20 29.31
C ASP A 108 24.48 -3.96 28.97
N ARG A 109 25.19 -3.32 29.90
CA ARG A 109 26.59 -2.90 29.71
C ARG A 109 27.56 -4.06 29.49
N GLN A 110 27.18 -5.28 29.83
CA GLN A 110 28.02 -6.45 29.61
C GLN A 110 28.03 -6.85 28.12
N SER A 111 26.91 -6.65 27.43
CA SER A 111 26.80 -6.90 25.99
C SER A 111 27.63 -5.93 25.13
N GLY A 112 27.81 -4.69 25.61
CA GLY A 112 28.42 -3.62 24.83
C GLY A 112 27.57 -3.10 23.66
N VAL A 113 26.39 -3.68 23.42
CA VAL A 113 25.51 -3.33 22.30
C VAL A 113 24.73 -2.04 22.60
N PRO A 114 24.69 -1.05 21.69
CA PRO A 114 23.91 0.17 21.87
C PRO A 114 22.43 -0.11 22.22
N THR A 115 21.84 0.72 23.09
CA THR A 115 20.47 0.53 23.58
C THR A 115 19.56 1.72 23.28
N PRO A 116 19.34 2.09 22.00
CA PRO A 116 18.68 3.34 21.62
C PRO A 116 17.24 3.48 22.13
N MET A 117 16.43 2.41 22.07
CA MET A 117 15.05 2.43 22.60
C MET A 117 15.04 2.64 24.12
N TYR A 118 15.93 1.97 24.84
CA TYR A 118 16.06 2.15 26.29
C TYR A 118 16.45 3.59 26.63
N ASN A 119 17.50 4.12 25.98
CA ASN A 119 17.98 5.48 26.23
C ASN A 119 16.88 6.51 25.93
N SER A 120 16.22 6.38 24.78
CA SER A 120 15.15 7.27 24.34
C SER A 120 13.91 7.20 25.23
N SER A 121 13.60 6.06 25.85
CA SER A 121 12.47 5.94 26.78
C SER A 121 12.66 6.81 28.03
N ILE A 122 13.90 6.98 28.50
CA ILE A 122 14.23 7.87 29.63
C ILE A 122 14.08 9.33 29.21
N ILE A 123 14.66 9.70 28.05
CA ILE A 123 14.56 11.06 27.52
C ILE A 123 13.10 11.44 27.26
N ALA A 124 12.29 10.52 26.71
CA ALA A 124 10.88 10.76 26.45
C ALA A 124 10.08 11.08 27.73
N ASP A 125 10.34 10.37 28.84
CA ASP A 125 9.71 10.66 30.13
C ASP A 125 10.14 12.01 30.72
N ALA A 126 11.37 12.45 30.43
CA ALA A 126 11.87 13.77 30.79
C ALA A 126 11.25 14.89 29.94
N TYR A 127 10.90 14.59 28.70
CA TYR A 127 10.45 15.57 27.72
C TYR A 127 8.95 15.86 27.77
N HIS A 128 8.15 15.05 28.47
CA HIS A 128 6.69 15.16 28.47
C HIS A 128 6.16 16.55 28.83
N LEU A 129 6.70 17.18 29.88
CA LEU A 129 6.24 18.49 30.36
C LEU A 129 6.69 19.62 29.42
N VAL A 130 7.97 19.61 29.03
CA VAL A 130 8.54 20.63 28.13
C VAL A 130 7.85 20.63 26.76
N ALA A 131 7.60 19.45 26.20
CA ALA A 131 6.88 19.32 24.93
C ALA A 131 5.45 19.87 25.04
N LEU A 132 4.75 19.58 26.13
CA LEU A 132 3.38 20.02 26.34
C LEU A 132 3.28 21.55 26.38
N ASP A 133 4.13 22.20 27.18
CA ASP A 133 4.14 23.66 27.32
C ASP A 133 4.45 24.34 25.98
N THR A 134 5.45 23.81 25.26
CA THR A 134 5.85 24.32 23.94
C THR A 134 4.71 24.22 22.93
N ILE A 135 4.05 23.06 22.84
CA ILE A 135 2.94 22.84 21.92
C ILE A 135 1.78 23.78 22.26
N GLN A 136 1.47 23.98 23.55
CA GLN A 136 0.40 24.89 23.99
C GLN A 136 0.70 26.33 23.62
N GLN A 137 1.92 26.80 23.84
CA GLN A 137 2.36 28.15 23.46
C GLN A 137 2.16 28.39 21.96
N TYR A 138 2.66 27.49 21.10
CA TYR A 138 2.51 27.64 19.65
C TYR A 138 1.04 27.56 19.20
N THR A 139 0.27 26.63 19.76
CA THR A 139 -1.16 26.47 19.44
C THR A 139 -1.99 27.69 19.84
N ALA A 140 -1.65 28.37 20.93
CA ALA A 140 -2.32 29.61 21.34
C ALA A 140 -1.92 30.82 20.48
N SER A 141 -0.69 30.81 19.95
CA SER A 141 -0.14 31.93 19.19
C SER A 141 -0.44 31.91 17.68
N ASN A 142 -0.70 30.75 17.07
CA ASN A 142 -0.87 30.60 15.62
C ASN A 142 -2.00 29.62 15.28
N GLU A 143 -3.07 30.12 14.65
CA GLU A 143 -4.23 29.31 14.23
C GLU A 143 -3.88 28.31 13.12
N GLY A 144 -3.10 28.71 12.13
CA GLY A 144 -2.61 27.81 11.08
C GLY A 144 -1.76 26.67 11.62
N PHE A 145 -1.01 26.90 12.70
CA PHE A 145 -0.27 25.86 13.42
C PHE A 145 -1.23 24.81 13.99
N LYS A 146 -2.29 25.25 14.68
CA LYS A 146 -3.32 24.38 15.26
C LYS A 146 -4.04 23.55 14.18
N GLU A 147 -4.46 24.19 13.09
CA GLU A 147 -5.12 23.51 11.98
C GLU A 147 -4.20 22.51 11.28
N SER A 148 -2.91 22.83 11.12
CA SER A 148 -1.91 21.90 10.58
C SER A 148 -1.73 20.66 11.45
N LEU A 149 -1.80 20.78 12.78
CA LEU A 149 -1.79 19.60 13.66
C LEU A 149 -2.99 18.68 13.41
N ILE A 150 -4.17 19.25 13.13
CA ILE A 150 -5.37 18.47 12.78
C ILE A 150 -5.16 17.74 11.45
N LEU A 151 -4.62 18.42 10.43
CA LEU A 151 -4.29 17.81 9.14
C LEU A 151 -3.30 16.64 9.31
N GLY A 152 -2.22 16.86 10.06
CA GLY A 152 -1.24 15.82 10.40
C GLY A 152 -1.87 14.61 11.09
N ARG A 153 -2.69 14.84 12.11
CA ARG A 153 -3.38 13.78 12.86
C ARG A 153 -4.31 12.97 11.96
N VAL A 154 -5.15 13.64 11.16
CA VAL A 154 -6.09 12.98 10.25
C VAL A 154 -5.34 12.18 9.18
N TRP A 155 -4.27 12.75 8.62
CA TRP A 155 -3.45 12.08 7.63
C TRP A 155 -2.81 10.80 8.19
N LEU A 156 -2.14 10.88 9.35
CA LEU A 156 -1.53 9.72 10.01
C LEU A 156 -2.58 8.65 10.35
N SER A 157 -3.73 9.04 10.89
CA SER A 157 -4.79 8.07 11.23
C SER A 157 -5.32 7.31 10.01
N ARG A 158 -5.38 7.95 8.82
CA ARG A 158 -5.81 7.29 7.58
C ARG A 158 -4.77 6.29 7.06
N LEU A 159 -3.50 6.55 7.32
CA LEU A 159 -2.39 5.64 7.02
C LEU A 159 -2.26 4.50 8.05
N GLY A 160 -3.09 4.48 9.11
CA GLY A 160 -2.95 3.54 10.21
C GLY A 160 -1.75 3.83 11.13
N PHE A 161 -1.12 5.00 11.01
CA PHE A 161 -0.01 5.40 11.87
C PHE A 161 -0.51 5.95 13.21
N SER A 162 0.19 5.59 14.28
CA SER A 162 -0.02 6.18 15.59
C SER A 162 1.27 6.23 16.40
N SER A 163 1.21 6.89 17.56
CA SER A 163 2.33 6.91 18.50
C SER A 163 2.71 5.51 19.00
N HIS A 164 1.84 4.51 18.84
CA HIS A 164 2.04 3.13 19.31
C HIS A 164 3.16 2.42 18.53
N LEU A 165 4.02 1.66 19.22
CA LEU A 165 5.18 0.98 18.62
C LEU A 165 4.83 0.01 17.47
N LEU A 166 3.64 -0.60 17.51
CA LEU A 166 3.17 -1.51 16.45
C LEU A 166 2.51 -0.79 15.27
N ASP A 167 2.14 0.48 15.42
CA ASP A 167 1.54 1.33 14.37
C ASP A 167 2.57 2.30 13.79
N GLY A 168 3.84 1.88 13.78
CA GLY A 168 4.93 2.65 13.22
C GLY A 168 5.55 3.70 14.14
N GLY A 169 5.03 3.91 15.36
CA GLY A 169 5.69 4.71 16.40
C GLY A 169 5.71 6.23 16.17
N PHE A 170 4.92 6.73 15.21
CA PHE A 170 4.83 8.14 14.86
C PHE A 170 3.38 8.59 14.75
N GLY A 171 2.92 9.36 15.73
CA GLY A 171 1.54 9.85 15.82
C GLY A 171 1.46 11.36 16.01
N GLU A 172 0.33 11.80 16.56
CA GLU A 172 0.04 13.22 16.83
C GLU A 172 1.11 13.91 17.69
N LYS A 173 1.64 13.22 18.71
CA LYS A 173 2.66 13.77 19.61
C LYS A 173 3.97 14.02 18.87
N GLU A 174 4.42 13.03 18.10
CA GLU A 174 5.66 13.12 17.32
C GLU A 174 5.53 14.15 16.19
N TRP A 175 4.38 14.19 15.51
CA TRP A 175 4.05 15.23 14.53
C TRP A 175 4.11 16.64 15.14
N ALA A 176 3.49 16.84 16.31
CA ALA A 176 3.49 18.14 16.98
C ALA A 176 4.90 18.58 17.38
N MET A 177 5.73 17.66 17.89
CA MET A 177 7.13 17.94 18.21
C MET A 177 7.93 18.30 16.95
N LEU A 178 7.69 17.61 15.84
CA LEU A 178 8.33 17.89 14.56
C LEU A 178 7.94 19.27 14.00
N GLN A 179 6.66 19.64 14.13
CA GLN A 179 6.18 20.96 13.75
C GLN A 179 6.78 22.08 14.63
N CYS A 180 6.93 21.85 15.95
CA CYS A 180 7.64 22.78 16.84
C CYS A 180 9.10 22.95 16.42
N HIS A 181 9.79 21.84 16.14
CA HIS A 181 11.18 21.86 15.70
C HIS A 181 11.37 22.65 14.38
N LEU A 182 10.42 22.54 13.45
CA LEU A 182 10.43 23.36 12.23
C LEU A 182 10.31 24.85 12.54
N VAL A 183 9.44 25.25 13.46
CA VAL A 183 9.31 26.66 13.86
C VAL A 183 10.62 27.15 14.48
N GLU A 184 11.21 26.38 15.39
CA GLU A 184 12.46 26.73 16.08
C GLU A 184 13.64 26.88 15.12
N THR A 185 13.88 25.88 14.27
CA THR A 185 15.02 25.89 13.32
C THR A 185 14.87 26.91 12.20
N THR A 186 13.63 27.23 11.79
CA THR A 186 13.41 28.24 10.75
C THR A 186 13.65 29.66 11.25
N THR A 187 13.46 29.96 12.55
CA THR A 187 13.66 31.32 13.11
C THR A 187 15.08 31.87 13.02
N THR A 188 16.08 31.02 12.80
CA THR A 188 17.51 31.41 12.75
C THR A 188 18.00 31.80 11.34
N SER A 189 17.18 31.64 10.29
CA SER A 189 17.53 31.91 8.87
C SER A 189 16.59 32.96 8.23
N GLN A 190 16.99 33.67 7.17
CA GLN A 190 16.15 34.68 6.48
C GLN A 190 14.82 34.11 5.92
N THR A 191 14.67 32.79 5.86
CA THR A 191 13.45 32.03 5.56
C THR A 191 12.43 31.95 6.71
N ALA A 192 12.81 32.36 7.93
CA ALA A 192 11.99 32.43 9.16
C ALA A 192 10.64 33.11 8.99
N SER A 193 10.64 34.26 8.29
CA SER A 193 9.50 35.17 8.21
C SER A 193 8.30 34.60 7.43
N ARG A 194 8.49 33.55 6.61
CA ARG A 194 7.39 32.97 5.82
C ARG A 194 6.66 31.84 6.52
N TYR A 195 7.30 31.13 7.46
CA TYR A 195 6.74 29.93 8.09
C TYR A 195 6.09 30.21 9.45
N SER A 196 6.73 30.99 10.31
CA SER A 196 6.17 31.37 11.61
C SER A 196 4.96 32.30 11.49
N ALA A 197 4.86 33.04 10.37
CA ALA A 197 3.75 33.93 10.04
C ALA A 197 2.77 33.36 8.99
N SER A 198 2.98 32.13 8.51
CA SER A 198 2.02 31.52 7.58
C SER A 198 0.75 31.15 8.35
N SER A 199 -0.37 31.77 7.99
CA SER A 199 -1.70 31.32 8.42
C SER A 199 -2.20 30.11 7.60
N ASP A 200 -1.47 29.67 6.56
CA ASP A 200 -1.88 28.54 5.72
C ASP A 200 -1.44 27.21 6.35
N ALA A 201 -2.41 26.55 6.99
CA ALA A 201 -2.27 25.24 7.61
C ALA A 201 -1.75 24.15 6.65
N PHE A 202 -2.13 24.19 5.37
CA PHE A 202 -1.75 23.15 4.42
C PHE A 202 -0.28 23.30 3.99
N GLN A 203 0.25 24.51 3.94
CA GLN A 203 1.68 24.75 3.68
C GLN A 203 2.55 24.33 4.87
N ILE A 204 2.09 24.58 6.11
CA ILE A 204 2.76 24.08 7.31
C ILE A 204 2.78 22.55 7.28
N PHE A 205 1.63 21.92 6.99
CA PHE A 205 1.51 20.47 6.84
C PHE A 205 2.51 19.91 5.82
N LYS A 206 2.60 20.50 4.61
CA LYS A 206 3.58 20.08 3.59
C LYS A 206 5.03 20.30 4.00
N SER A 207 5.32 21.31 4.80
CA SER A 207 6.67 21.58 5.29
C SER A 207 7.12 20.48 6.27
N VAL A 208 6.22 20.02 7.13
CA VAL A 208 6.44 18.83 7.97
C VAL A 208 6.70 17.60 7.09
N LEU A 209 5.91 17.39 6.03
CA LEU A 209 6.13 16.29 5.09
C LEU A 209 7.50 16.37 4.38
N ASN A 210 7.96 17.56 3.99
CA ASN A 210 9.27 17.74 3.39
C ASN A 210 10.39 17.34 4.37
N LEU A 211 10.26 17.72 5.64
CA LEU A 211 11.24 17.31 6.66
C LEU A 211 11.27 15.79 6.83
N ILE A 212 10.10 15.14 6.90
CA ILE A 212 9.98 13.67 6.93
C ILE A 212 10.67 13.08 5.69
N ALA A 213 10.39 13.58 4.50
CA ALA A 213 10.95 13.08 3.24
C ALA A 213 12.48 13.19 3.16
N THR A 214 13.09 14.14 3.89
CA THR A 214 14.55 14.32 3.97
C THR A 214 15.22 13.58 5.13
N THR A 215 14.44 12.89 5.96
CA THR A 215 14.94 12.17 7.14
C THR A 215 15.85 11.02 6.69
N LYS A 216 17.02 10.90 7.33
CA LYS A 216 17.99 9.83 7.06
C LYS A 216 17.89 8.73 8.12
N ILE A 217 18.18 7.51 7.69
CA ILE A 217 18.33 6.35 8.57
C ILE A 217 19.80 6.27 9.00
N HIS A 218 20.04 6.09 10.29
CA HIS A 218 21.37 5.91 10.84
C HIS A 218 21.98 4.60 10.31
N PRO A 219 23.16 4.61 9.66
CA PRO A 219 23.69 3.45 8.94
C PRO A 219 23.97 2.25 9.84
N GLU A 220 24.44 2.48 11.07
CA GLU A 220 24.80 1.39 12.00
C GLU A 220 23.63 0.91 12.88
N LEU A 221 22.70 1.81 13.22
CA LEU A 221 21.61 1.51 14.15
C LEU A 221 20.32 1.15 13.40
N ASN A 222 20.26 1.39 12.09
CA ASN A 222 19.10 1.16 11.22
C ASN A 222 17.80 1.85 11.68
N ILE A 223 17.91 2.92 12.46
CA ILE A 223 16.76 3.74 12.93
C ILE A 223 16.77 5.13 12.28
N PRO A 224 15.60 5.75 12.05
CA PRO A 224 15.52 7.16 11.68
C PRO A 224 16.01 8.05 12.82
N VAL A 225 16.77 9.08 12.49
CA VAL A 225 17.32 10.01 13.48
C VAL A 225 17.03 11.45 13.08
N LEU A 226 16.35 12.15 13.99
CA LEU A 226 16.23 13.60 13.96
C LEU A 226 16.29 14.13 15.40
N HIS A 227 17.45 14.68 15.73
CA HIS A 227 17.67 15.30 17.04
C HIS A 227 17.11 16.71 17.05
N ARG A 228 16.26 16.98 18.04
CA ARG A 228 15.83 18.35 18.30
C ARG A 228 16.97 19.14 18.95
N GLU A 229 17.22 20.34 18.42
CA GLU A 229 18.22 21.26 18.98
C GLU A 229 17.99 21.46 20.50
N GLN A 230 19.08 21.65 21.25
CA GLN A 230 19.13 21.83 22.71
C GLN A 230 18.85 20.59 23.59
N THR A 231 18.28 19.50 23.05
CA THR A 231 17.78 18.39 23.87
C THR A 231 18.30 17.01 23.46
N ASP A 232 18.92 16.90 22.28
CA ASP A 232 19.36 15.65 21.66
C ASP A 232 18.30 14.53 21.64
N TYR A 233 17.02 14.88 21.85
CA TYR A 233 15.93 13.92 21.79
C TYR A 233 15.67 13.52 20.34
N ASN A 234 15.79 12.23 20.04
CA ASN A 234 15.39 11.69 18.75
C ASN A 234 13.86 11.58 18.69
N ILE A 235 13.21 12.49 17.95
CA ILE A 235 11.76 12.52 17.76
C ILE A 235 11.25 11.21 17.14
N PHE A 236 12.07 10.56 16.32
CA PHE A 236 11.74 9.32 15.63
C PHE A 236 12.16 8.06 16.41
N SER A 237 12.52 8.16 17.68
CA SER A 237 13.05 7.04 18.49
C SER A 237 12.14 5.80 18.59
N LYS A 238 10.83 5.97 18.43
CA LYS A 238 9.85 4.88 18.40
C LYS A 238 9.60 4.30 17.01
N MET A 239 10.04 5.00 15.97
CA MET A 239 9.87 4.55 14.60
C MET A 239 10.83 3.43 14.30
N SER A 240 10.36 2.56 13.43
CA SER A 240 11.08 1.40 12.97
C SER A 240 11.51 1.65 11.51
N ARG A 241 12.38 0.81 10.94
CA ARG A 241 12.89 1.03 9.58
C ARG A 241 11.76 0.99 8.55
N TRP A 242 10.85 0.03 8.68
CA TRP A 242 9.70 -0.09 7.79
C TRP A 242 8.79 1.12 7.86
N SER A 243 8.51 1.61 9.06
CA SER A 243 7.54 2.69 9.26
C SER A 243 8.08 4.02 8.76
N SER A 244 9.37 4.27 8.97
CA SER A 244 10.06 5.44 8.42
C SER A 244 10.06 5.44 6.89
N LEU A 245 10.43 4.33 6.26
CA LEU A 245 10.47 4.23 4.79
C LEU A 245 9.08 4.34 4.17
N ALA A 246 8.05 3.77 4.81
CA ALA A 246 6.67 3.92 4.37
C ALA A 246 6.21 5.39 4.50
N LEU A 247 6.47 6.04 5.64
CA LEU A 247 6.08 7.43 5.87
C LEU A 247 6.76 8.37 4.88
N VAL A 248 8.05 8.19 4.59
CA VAL A 248 8.80 8.94 3.55
C VAL A 248 8.12 8.80 2.19
N LYS A 249 7.73 7.58 1.79
CA LYS A 249 7.04 7.34 0.52
C LYS A 249 5.67 8.04 0.46
N HIS A 250 4.89 7.97 1.53
CA HIS A 250 3.63 8.68 1.63
C HIS A 250 3.83 10.20 1.57
N SER A 251 4.81 10.75 2.27
CA SER A 251 5.16 12.18 2.22
C SER A 251 5.52 12.62 0.81
N LEU A 252 6.40 11.88 0.12
CA LEU A 252 6.80 12.17 -1.26
C LEU A 252 5.62 12.12 -2.24
N SER A 253 4.68 11.18 -2.05
CA SER A 253 3.46 11.11 -2.85
C SER A 253 2.64 12.39 -2.74
N VAL A 254 2.44 12.90 -1.51
CA VAL A 254 1.71 14.15 -1.29
C VAL A 254 2.45 15.36 -1.87
N ILE A 255 3.77 15.46 -1.65
CA ILE A 255 4.60 16.55 -2.18
C ILE A 255 4.60 16.56 -3.71
N SER A 256 4.53 15.38 -4.34
CA SER A 256 4.51 15.28 -5.81
C SER A 256 3.27 15.90 -6.46
N LEU A 257 2.18 16.09 -5.71
CA LEU A 257 0.95 16.71 -6.20
C LEU A 257 1.17 18.17 -6.64
N ASP A 258 2.18 18.86 -6.09
CA ASP A 258 2.53 20.22 -6.50
C ASP A 258 3.05 20.28 -7.93
N LYS A 259 3.58 19.17 -8.46
CA LYS A 259 4.05 19.08 -9.85
C LYS A 259 2.89 18.95 -10.85
N LEU A 260 1.68 18.64 -10.39
CA LEU A 260 0.52 18.39 -11.25
C LEU A 260 -0.26 19.68 -11.59
N GLY A 261 0.12 20.83 -11.03
CA GLY A 261 -0.54 22.12 -11.31
C GLY A 261 -2.01 22.18 -10.86
N ILE A 262 -2.45 21.27 -9.99
CA ILE A 262 -3.83 21.21 -9.48
C ILE A 262 -4.04 22.17 -8.31
N SER A 263 -5.28 22.66 -8.15
CA SER A 263 -5.63 23.61 -7.09
C SER A 263 -5.42 23.02 -5.68
N PRO A 264 -5.09 23.85 -4.66
CA PRO A 264 -4.90 23.36 -3.29
C PRO A 264 -6.10 22.58 -2.74
N ARG A 265 -7.33 23.00 -3.10
CA ARG A 265 -8.56 22.28 -2.74
C ARG A 265 -8.59 20.87 -3.33
N ALA A 266 -8.25 20.71 -4.61
CA ALA A 266 -8.19 19.40 -5.25
C ALA A 266 -7.07 18.53 -4.66
N GLN A 267 -5.96 19.14 -4.25
CA GLN A 267 -4.89 18.42 -3.54
C GLN A 267 -5.38 17.91 -2.18
N LEU A 268 -6.00 18.76 -1.36
CA LEU A 268 -6.61 18.36 -0.09
C LEU A 268 -7.62 17.23 -0.31
N GLN A 269 -8.46 17.33 -1.34
CA GLN A 269 -9.41 16.30 -1.70
C GLN A 269 -8.72 14.95 -1.98
N ARG A 270 -7.65 14.94 -2.78
CA ARG A 270 -6.88 13.72 -3.05
C ARG A 270 -6.16 13.18 -1.81
N VAL A 271 -5.66 14.05 -0.96
CA VAL A 271 -4.94 13.66 0.26
C VAL A 271 -5.90 13.13 1.33
N PHE A 272 -7.13 13.60 1.40
CA PHE A 272 -8.01 13.31 2.52
C PHE A 272 -9.29 12.57 2.12
N GLU A 273 -9.87 12.74 0.95
CA GLU A 273 -11.10 12.03 0.56
C GLU A 273 -10.86 10.66 -0.05
N ASN A 274 -9.63 10.37 -0.50
CA ASN A 274 -9.34 9.08 -1.09
C ASN A 274 -9.29 7.99 0.00
N SER A 275 -10.22 7.04 -0.05
CA SER A 275 -10.31 5.90 0.89
C SER A 275 -9.18 4.88 0.73
N LEU A 276 -8.31 5.07 -0.27
CA LEU A 276 -7.36 4.08 -0.77
C LEU A 276 -6.05 3.97 0.04
N TYR A 277 -5.98 4.54 1.25
CA TYR A 277 -4.74 4.58 2.04
C TYR A 277 -4.23 3.22 2.54
N ASN A 278 -4.97 2.14 2.30
CA ASN A 278 -4.60 0.77 2.67
C ASN A 278 -4.77 -0.23 1.51
N ILE A 279 -4.70 0.20 0.24
CA ILE A 279 -4.66 -0.76 -0.86
C ILE A 279 -3.26 -1.36 -0.93
N ALA A 280 -3.14 -2.57 -0.42
CA ALA A 280 -2.04 -3.46 -0.71
C ALA A 280 -2.41 -4.31 -1.94
N ASP A 281 -1.43 -4.59 -2.79
CA ASP A 281 -1.62 -5.55 -3.89
C ASP A 281 -1.67 -6.98 -3.33
N ILE A 282 -0.92 -7.24 -2.25
CA ILE A 282 -0.96 -8.50 -1.52
C ILE A 282 -1.13 -8.23 -0.03
N THR A 283 -2.10 -8.92 0.58
CA THR A 283 -2.25 -9.00 2.03
C THR A 283 -1.93 -10.41 2.50
N MET A 284 -0.97 -10.54 3.42
CA MET A 284 -0.53 -11.81 3.97
C MET A 284 -0.73 -11.80 5.49
N SER A 285 -1.49 -12.76 6.02
CA SER A 285 -1.64 -12.94 7.46
C SER A 285 -0.73 -14.06 7.97
N LEU A 286 0.06 -13.74 8.99
CA LEU A 286 1.12 -14.60 9.52
C LEU A 286 0.94 -14.81 11.03
N PRO A 287 0.48 -16.00 11.46
CA PRO A 287 0.46 -16.36 12.88
C PRO A 287 1.86 -16.72 13.37
N ILE A 288 2.37 -16.00 14.38
CA ILE A 288 3.71 -16.16 14.94
C ILE A 288 3.62 -16.65 16.38
N ASP A 289 4.30 -17.74 16.69
CA ASP A 289 4.53 -18.16 18.08
C ASP A 289 5.63 -17.29 18.70
N LEU A 290 5.27 -16.50 19.71
CA LEU A 290 6.18 -15.54 20.36
C LEU A 290 7.35 -16.23 21.08
N ILE A 291 7.15 -17.44 21.61
CA ILE A 291 8.19 -18.16 22.36
C ILE A 291 9.26 -18.63 21.38
N GLN A 292 8.84 -19.28 20.30
CA GLN A 292 9.74 -19.84 19.30
C GLN A 292 10.48 -18.74 18.53
N PHE A 293 9.79 -17.66 18.17
CA PHE A 293 10.44 -16.53 17.52
C PHE A 293 11.43 -15.83 18.45
N GLY A 294 11.11 -15.77 19.75
CA GLY A 294 12.02 -15.24 20.77
C GLY A 294 13.38 -15.94 20.78
N GLU A 295 13.49 -17.21 20.38
CA GLU A 295 14.77 -17.92 20.31
C GLU A 295 15.66 -17.45 19.14
N ILE A 296 15.07 -16.92 18.07
CA ILE A 296 15.77 -16.45 16.86
C ILE A 296 16.39 -15.06 17.08
N LEU A 297 15.76 -14.21 17.88
CA LEU A 297 16.17 -12.83 18.07
C LEU A 297 17.39 -12.68 19.00
N PRO A 298 18.19 -11.60 18.89
CA PRO A 298 19.25 -11.29 19.83
C PRO A 298 18.73 -11.15 21.27
N GLU A 299 19.51 -11.53 22.28
CA GLU A 299 19.11 -11.48 23.71
C GLU A 299 18.56 -10.11 24.15
N THR A 300 19.11 -9.02 23.61
CA THR A 300 18.64 -7.66 23.89
C THR A 300 17.21 -7.39 23.41
N ALA A 301 16.79 -8.04 22.32
CA ALA A 301 15.46 -7.95 21.72
C ALA A 301 14.44 -8.93 22.34
N LYS A 302 14.90 -9.98 23.02
CA LYS A 302 14.01 -10.97 23.68
C LYS A 302 13.27 -10.40 24.88
N ARG A 303 13.88 -9.42 25.56
CA ARG A 303 13.44 -9.02 26.91
C ARG A 303 12.27 -8.04 26.91
N TRP A 304 12.25 -7.11 25.96
CA TRP A 304 11.29 -6.00 25.94
C TRP A 304 10.88 -5.68 24.52
N ASN A 305 9.61 -5.30 24.33
CA ASN A 305 9.06 -4.87 23.04
C ASN A 305 9.21 -5.93 21.93
N LEU A 306 9.12 -7.22 22.29
CA LEU A 306 9.36 -8.36 21.38
C LEU A 306 8.60 -8.24 20.05
N LYS A 307 7.31 -7.89 20.09
CA LYS A 307 6.48 -7.73 18.89
C LYS A 307 7.00 -6.66 17.92
N HIS A 308 7.59 -5.58 18.44
CA HIS A 308 8.20 -4.54 17.62
C HIS A 308 9.43 -5.08 16.88
N TYR A 309 10.31 -5.82 17.56
CA TYR A 309 11.46 -6.47 16.94
C TYR A 309 11.07 -7.57 15.94
N ILE A 310 9.98 -8.29 16.19
CA ILE A 310 9.42 -9.25 15.22
C ILE A 310 9.04 -8.54 13.92
N ASN A 311 8.35 -7.39 14.01
CA ASN A 311 7.96 -6.63 12.81
C ASN A 311 9.19 -6.15 12.02
N GLU A 312 10.25 -5.69 12.70
CA GLU A 312 11.50 -5.29 12.06
C GLU A 312 12.21 -6.48 11.38
N TYR A 313 12.34 -7.61 12.07
CA TYR A 313 12.93 -8.81 11.48
C TYR A 313 12.15 -9.28 10.25
N CYS A 314 10.81 -9.28 10.33
CA CYS A 314 9.97 -9.59 9.19
C CYS A 314 10.23 -8.59 8.06
N TYR A 315 10.30 -7.29 8.34
CA TYR A 315 10.63 -6.32 7.29
C TYR A 315 11.96 -6.62 6.61
N ASP A 316 13.02 -6.93 7.37
CA ASP A 316 14.34 -7.26 6.83
C ASP A 316 14.28 -8.52 5.95
N LEU A 317 13.63 -9.59 6.42
CA LEU A 317 13.47 -10.82 5.67
C LEU A 317 12.70 -10.61 4.36
N PHE A 318 11.52 -9.96 4.44
CA PHE A 318 10.64 -9.78 3.29
C PHE A 318 11.20 -8.77 2.29
N SER A 319 11.82 -7.68 2.77
CA SER A 319 12.49 -6.72 1.88
C SER A 319 13.70 -7.32 1.17
N THR A 320 14.47 -8.17 1.85
CA THR A 320 15.60 -8.89 1.24
C THR A 320 15.13 -9.88 0.19
N GLY A 321 14.07 -10.65 0.47
CA GLY A 321 13.54 -11.63 -0.48
C GLY A 321 12.82 -11.02 -1.68
N LEU A 322 12.05 -9.94 -1.48
CA LEU A 322 11.32 -9.27 -2.56
C LEU A 322 12.22 -8.31 -3.36
N THR A 323 13.35 -7.88 -2.81
CA THR A 323 14.32 -6.98 -3.47
C THR A 323 13.64 -5.70 -4.01
N ASP A 324 13.68 -5.46 -5.32
CA ASP A 324 13.05 -4.31 -5.99
C ASP A 324 11.70 -4.65 -6.65
N ARG A 325 11.09 -5.80 -6.29
CA ARG A 325 9.73 -6.19 -6.72
C ARG A 325 8.62 -5.48 -5.95
N PHE A 326 8.95 -4.80 -4.85
CA PHE A 326 7.97 -4.12 -4.01
C PHE A 326 8.23 -2.60 -3.97
N ARG A 327 7.14 -1.85 -3.92
CA ARG A 327 7.13 -0.41 -3.66
C ARG A 327 6.97 -0.10 -2.20
N MET A 328 6.24 -0.90 -1.42
CA MET A 328 6.05 -0.64 0.01
C MET A 328 5.69 -1.92 0.77
N ILE A 329 6.14 -2.03 2.02
CA ILE A 329 5.70 -3.05 2.97
C ILE A 329 5.29 -2.33 4.25
N THR A 330 4.07 -2.56 4.71
CA THR A 330 3.56 -2.06 5.99
C THR A 330 2.95 -3.21 6.79
N PHE A 331 2.76 -2.98 8.08
CA PHE A 331 2.26 -3.99 9.00
C PHE A 331 1.04 -3.49 9.76
N SER A 332 0.16 -4.42 10.10
CA SER A 332 -0.88 -4.21 11.12
C SER A 332 -0.91 -5.42 12.04
N ALA A 333 -1.15 -5.15 13.32
CA ALA A 333 -1.29 -6.19 14.31
C ALA A 333 -2.27 -5.79 15.40
N PRO A 334 -2.99 -6.75 16.00
CA PRO A 334 -3.91 -6.46 17.10
C PRO A 334 -3.14 -5.95 18.32
N LYS A 335 -3.60 -4.81 18.84
CA LYS A 335 -3.03 -4.19 20.03
C LYS A 335 -3.42 -4.99 21.26
N PRO A 336 -2.50 -5.21 22.22
CA PRO A 336 -2.85 -5.85 23.47
C PRO A 336 -3.92 -5.01 24.19
N HIS A 337 -4.98 -5.66 24.69
CA HIS A 337 -5.96 -4.97 25.52
C HIS A 337 -5.38 -4.66 26.90
N PRO A 338 -5.74 -3.51 27.50
CA PRO A 338 -5.39 -3.21 28.87
C PRO A 338 -5.84 -4.33 29.81
N ARG A 339 -4.99 -4.69 30.76
CA ARG A 339 -5.24 -5.82 31.65
C ARG A 339 -5.76 -5.35 33.00
N GLN A 340 -6.75 -6.04 33.56
CA GLN A 340 -7.14 -5.81 34.94
C GLN A 340 -5.96 -6.11 35.87
N LEU A 341 -5.71 -5.19 36.81
CA LEU A 341 -4.67 -5.34 37.82
C LEU A 341 -5.21 -6.20 38.98
N GLU A 342 -5.16 -7.52 38.80
CA GLU A 342 -5.40 -8.50 39.86
C GLU A 342 -4.27 -8.51 40.88
N ASP A 343 -4.60 -8.89 42.13
CA ASP A 343 -3.59 -9.06 43.18
C ASP A 343 -2.66 -10.21 42.80
N ALA A 344 -1.34 -10.01 42.95
CA ALA A 344 -0.30 -10.83 42.36
C ALA A 344 -0.36 -12.32 42.79
N SER A 345 -1.15 -13.12 42.08
CA SER A 345 -1.28 -14.56 42.26
C SER A 345 -0.21 -15.31 41.47
N GLY A 346 1.08 -15.03 41.72
CA GLY A 346 2.22 -15.92 41.43
C GLY A 346 2.44 -16.47 40.01
N GLN A 347 1.59 -16.19 39.01
CA GLN A 347 1.73 -16.75 37.68
C GLN A 347 2.84 -16.01 36.93
N LYS A 348 3.93 -16.74 36.64
CA LYS A 348 4.97 -16.30 35.72
C LYS A 348 4.32 -15.82 34.42
N ARG A 349 4.77 -14.68 33.88
CA ARG A 349 4.36 -14.18 32.57
C ARG A 349 4.58 -15.28 31.52
N GLN A 350 3.51 -15.96 31.12
CA GLN A 350 3.56 -16.89 30.00
C GLN A 350 3.15 -16.13 28.75
N TYR A 351 4.08 -16.00 27.80
CA TYR A 351 3.79 -15.52 26.45
C TYR A 351 3.11 -16.65 25.64
N HIS A 352 2.00 -17.20 26.13
CA HIS A 352 1.27 -18.28 25.44
C HIS A 352 0.36 -17.76 24.31
N GLY A 353 0.70 -16.60 23.74
CA GLY A 353 -0.14 -15.94 22.74
C GLY A 353 0.46 -16.04 21.35
N THR A 354 -0.32 -16.55 20.39
CA THR A 354 -0.04 -16.38 18.96
C THR A 354 -0.16 -14.90 18.60
N TYR A 355 0.91 -14.33 18.04
CA TYR A 355 0.92 -12.99 17.48
C TYR A 355 0.58 -13.05 16.00
N VAL A 356 -0.60 -12.55 15.63
CA VAL A 356 -1.02 -12.50 14.22
C VAL A 356 -0.55 -11.20 13.62
N LEU A 357 0.45 -11.28 12.74
CA LEU A 357 0.99 -10.15 11.98
C LEU A 357 0.36 -10.13 10.59
N THR A 358 -0.29 -9.04 10.23
CA THR A 358 -0.76 -8.81 8.86
C THR A 358 0.25 -7.95 8.12
N ILE A 359 0.72 -8.44 6.99
CA ILE A 359 1.71 -7.79 6.11
C ILE A 359 0.98 -7.30 4.87
N PHE A 360 1.13 -6.01 4.58
CA PHE A 360 0.58 -5.36 3.40
C PHE A 360 1.73 -5.04 2.44
N ILE A 361 1.62 -5.49 1.21
CA ILE A 361 2.68 -5.35 0.20
C ILE A 361 2.10 -4.65 -1.02
N THR A 362 2.68 -3.50 -1.36
CA THR A 362 2.47 -2.84 -2.66
C THR A 362 3.62 -3.23 -3.57
N LEU A 363 3.32 -3.78 -4.75
CA LEU A 363 4.26 -4.31 -5.72
C LEU A 363 4.73 -3.23 -6.70
N ASP A 364 5.88 -3.46 -7.31
CA ASP A 364 6.29 -2.72 -8.50
C ASP A 364 5.80 -3.44 -9.75
N GLU A 365 4.85 -2.81 -10.44
CA GLU A 365 4.15 -3.34 -11.62
C GLU A 365 5.08 -3.90 -12.71
N LYS A 366 6.29 -3.34 -12.86
CA LYS A 366 7.23 -3.71 -13.94
C LYS A 366 8.14 -4.86 -13.56
N ARG A 367 8.31 -5.12 -12.26
CA ARG A 367 9.35 -6.00 -11.73
C ARG A 367 8.78 -7.20 -10.99
N CYS A 368 7.55 -7.12 -10.48
CA CYS A 368 6.97 -8.15 -9.64
C CYS A 368 6.77 -9.49 -10.35
N THR A 369 6.58 -9.51 -11.67
CA THR A 369 6.31 -10.74 -12.45
C THR A 369 7.56 -11.39 -13.05
N ARG A 370 8.77 -10.83 -12.88
CA ARG A 370 9.98 -11.42 -13.50
C ARG A 370 10.27 -12.82 -12.95
N VAL A 371 10.73 -13.70 -13.82
CA VAL A 371 11.00 -15.12 -13.49
C VAL A 371 12.42 -15.34 -12.96
N LEU A 372 13.34 -14.39 -13.20
CA LEU A 372 14.74 -14.49 -12.80
C LEU A 372 15.11 -13.30 -11.90
N ASP A 373 15.63 -13.59 -10.71
CA ASP A 373 16.28 -12.61 -9.84
C ASP A 373 17.80 -12.66 -10.01
N TYR A 374 18.40 -11.48 -10.10
CA TYR A 374 19.84 -11.31 -10.22
C TYR A 374 20.45 -11.07 -8.84
N GLY A 375 21.46 -11.86 -8.51
CA GLY A 375 22.29 -11.71 -7.33
C GLY A 375 23.64 -11.04 -7.65
N PRO A 376 24.61 -11.12 -6.73
CA PRO A 376 25.95 -10.57 -6.91
C PRO A 376 26.74 -11.33 -7.99
N GLU A 377 27.75 -10.65 -8.55
CA GLU A 377 28.71 -11.30 -9.45
C GLU A 377 29.57 -12.30 -8.69
N ALA A 378 29.91 -13.43 -9.34
CA ALA A 378 30.63 -14.54 -8.71
C ALA A 378 32.02 -14.18 -8.17
N GLN A 379 32.55 -13.00 -8.53
CA GLN A 379 33.83 -12.49 -8.03
C GLN A 379 33.70 -11.85 -6.63
N ASP A 380 32.51 -11.40 -6.24
CA ASP A 380 32.25 -10.80 -4.92
C ASP A 380 31.95 -11.91 -3.90
N ALA A 381 33.00 -12.60 -3.46
CA ALA A 381 32.89 -13.79 -2.62
C ALA A 381 32.08 -13.57 -1.32
N ALA A 382 32.17 -12.37 -0.73
CA ALA A 382 31.42 -12.03 0.48
C ALA A 382 29.91 -11.94 0.19
N LYS A 383 29.49 -11.14 -0.79
CA LYS A 383 28.07 -11.04 -1.14
C LYS A 383 27.50 -12.34 -1.69
N THR A 384 28.30 -13.12 -2.42
CA THR A 384 27.89 -14.44 -2.92
C THR A 384 27.66 -15.42 -1.77
N ALA A 385 28.47 -15.38 -0.71
CA ALA A 385 28.24 -16.21 0.48
C ALA A 385 26.92 -15.83 1.17
N ASP A 386 26.68 -14.53 1.40
CA ASP A 386 25.43 -14.03 1.99
C ASP A 386 24.21 -14.39 1.13
N PHE A 387 24.34 -14.31 -0.20
CA PHE A 387 23.26 -14.66 -1.12
C PHE A 387 22.93 -16.16 -1.05
N ARG A 388 23.94 -17.03 -1.01
CA ARG A 388 23.75 -18.49 -0.90
C ARG A 388 23.19 -18.88 0.47
N ASP A 389 23.65 -18.24 1.55
CA ASP A 389 23.07 -18.44 2.89
C ASP A 389 21.59 -17.99 2.93
N PHE A 390 21.28 -16.90 2.23
CA PHE A 390 19.90 -16.42 2.15
C PHE A 390 18.99 -17.37 1.34
N TRP A 391 19.40 -17.76 0.15
CA TRP A 391 18.54 -18.50 -0.79
C TRP A 391 18.67 -20.03 -0.70
N GLY A 392 19.74 -20.54 -0.10
CA GLY A 392 20.00 -21.97 0.01
C GLY A 392 19.98 -22.66 -1.35
N ASP A 393 19.20 -23.75 -1.45
CA ASP A 393 19.06 -24.56 -2.67
C ASP A 393 18.43 -23.81 -3.86
N LYS A 394 17.90 -22.60 -3.65
CA LYS A 394 17.40 -21.75 -4.74
C LYS A 394 18.49 -20.92 -5.44
N ALA A 395 19.67 -20.77 -4.84
CA ALA A 395 20.77 -20.04 -5.43
C ALA A 395 21.46 -20.87 -6.52
N GLU A 396 21.54 -20.32 -7.73
CA GLU A 396 22.18 -20.95 -8.88
C GLU A 396 23.13 -19.98 -9.58
N LEU A 397 24.33 -20.46 -9.94
CA LEU A 397 25.26 -19.70 -10.77
C LEU A 397 24.83 -19.73 -12.24
N ARG A 398 24.70 -18.55 -12.85
CA ARG A 398 24.33 -18.41 -14.26
C ARG A 398 25.34 -17.57 -15.03
N ARG A 399 25.78 -18.09 -16.18
CA ARG A 399 26.57 -17.35 -17.17
C ARG A 399 25.65 -16.67 -18.19
N PHE A 400 25.84 -15.38 -18.39
CA PHE A 400 25.06 -14.56 -19.31
C PHE A 400 25.76 -14.37 -20.67
N LYS A 401 25.02 -13.89 -21.68
CA LYS A 401 25.53 -13.68 -23.05
C LYS A 401 26.66 -12.65 -23.11
N ASP A 402 26.71 -11.74 -22.14
CA ASP A 402 27.77 -10.74 -21.96
C ASP A 402 29.02 -11.31 -21.26
N GLY A 403 29.03 -12.60 -20.93
CA GLY A 403 30.13 -13.30 -20.28
C GLY A 403 30.15 -13.20 -18.76
N ARG A 404 29.29 -12.37 -18.14
CA ARG A 404 29.20 -12.25 -16.68
C ARG A 404 28.67 -13.54 -16.08
N VAL A 405 29.21 -13.90 -14.91
CA VAL A 405 28.76 -15.03 -14.10
C VAL A 405 28.23 -14.45 -12.79
N MET A 406 26.94 -14.65 -12.53
CA MET A 406 26.28 -14.09 -11.35
C MET A 406 25.49 -15.18 -10.64
N GLU A 407 25.30 -14.99 -9.34
CA GLU A 407 24.29 -15.73 -8.60
C GLU A 407 22.90 -15.33 -9.09
N THR A 408 21.98 -16.29 -9.14
CA THR A 408 20.62 -16.07 -9.61
C THR A 408 19.62 -16.94 -8.85
N VAL A 409 18.36 -16.52 -8.83
CA VAL A 409 17.24 -17.35 -8.40
C VAL A 409 16.22 -17.41 -9.51
N ARG A 410 15.85 -18.61 -9.93
CA ARG A 410 14.84 -18.84 -10.98
C ARG A 410 13.54 -19.34 -10.35
N TRP A 411 12.45 -18.68 -10.71
CA TRP A 411 11.09 -19.06 -10.31
C TRP A 411 10.41 -19.88 -11.40
N ASP A 412 9.38 -20.63 -11.03
CA ASP A 412 8.56 -21.34 -12.01
C ASP A 412 7.70 -20.33 -12.77
N PRO A 413 7.76 -20.25 -14.11
CA PRO A 413 6.92 -19.33 -14.88
C PRO A 413 5.43 -19.68 -14.83
N SER A 414 5.07 -20.93 -14.54
CA SER A 414 3.67 -21.38 -14.53
C SER A 414 2.85 -20.87 -13.34
N LEU A 415 3.53 -20.35 -12.30
CA LEU A 415 2.92 -19.81 -11.09
C LEU A 415 3.39 -18.37 -10.87
N PRO A 416 2.59 -17.50 -10.23
CA PRO A 416 3.02 -16.14 -9.90
C PRO A 416 4.35 -16.14 -9.10
N PRO A 417 5.43 -15.54 -9.61
CA PRO A 417 6.74 -15.58 -8.92
C PRO A 417 6.70 -14.95 -7.53
N THR A 418 5.92 -13.88 -7.34
CA THR A 418 5.78 -13.21 -6.05
C THR A 418 5.18 -14.12 -4.98
N GLU A 419 4.18 -14.94 -5.31
CA GLU A 419 3.59 -15.89 -4.36
C GLU A 419 4.59 -16.99 -3.97
N GLN A 420 5.37 -17.48 -4.93
CA GLN A 420 6.45 -18.42 -4.67
C GLN A 420 7.51 -17.84 -3.72
N ILE A 421 7.87 -16.57 -3.92
CA ILE A 421 8.80 -15.83 -3.03
C ILE A 421 8.22 -15.72 -1.62
N LEU A 422 6.97 -15.26 -1.48
CA LEU A 422 6.34 -15.09 -0.17
C LEU A 422 6.19 -16.43 0.57
N SER A 423 5.85 -17.50 -0.15
CA SER A 423 5.81 -18.86 0.40
C SER A 423 7.18 -19.38 0.80
N PHE A 424 8.23 -19.06 0.03
CA PHE A 424 9.62 -19.35 0.40
C PHE A 424 10.01 -18.61 1.68
N LEU A 425 9.73 -17.30 1.78
CA LEU A 425 10.06 -16.48 2.94
C LEU A 425 9.29 -16.93 4.19
N HIS A 426 8.02 -17.29 4.05
CA HIS A 426 7.23 -17.90 5.12
C HIS A 426 7.89 -19.17 5.65
N ARG A 427 8.29 -20.09 4.76
CA ARG A 427 8.97 -21.33 5.17
C ARG A 427 10.30 -21.04 5.85
N LYS A 428 11.06 -20.07 5.35
CA LYS A 428 12.32 -19.67 5.98
C LYS A 428 12.10 -19.12 7.39
N LEU A 429 11.07 -18.31 7.58
CA LEU A 429 10.70 -17.75 8.88
C LEU A 429 10.26 -18.83 9.89
N THR A 430 9.52 -19.83 9.40
CA THR A 430 8.86 -20.85 10.24
C THR A 430 9.59 -22.19 10.28
N ALA A 431 10.78 -22.29 9.68
CA ALA A 431 11.53 -23.55 9.57
C ALA A 431 11.85 -24.20 10.92
N SER A 432 12.08 -23.39 11.96
CA SER A 432 12.36 -23.86 13.32
C SER A 432 11.09 -24.13 14.14
N PHE A 433 9.90 -23.86 13.60
CA PHE A 433 8.65 -23.98 14.35
C PHE A 433 8.13 -25.43 14.29
N PRO A 434 7.75 -26.05 15.43
CA PRO A 434 7.26 -27.42 15.48
C PRO A 434 5.85 -27.57 14.87
N LYS A 435 5.08 -26.49 14.77
CA LYS A 435 3.80 -26.44 14.06
C LYS A 435 3.72 -25.17 13.23
N THR A 436 3.52 -25.34 11.92
CA THR A 436 3.38 -24.23 10.97
C THR A 436 1.98 -24.20 10.41
N GLN A 437 1.29 -23.08 10.54
CA GLN A 437 0.09 -22.81 9.73
C GLN A 437 0.54 -22.19 8.41
N PRO A 438 -0.08 -22.53 7.28
CA PRO A 438 0.24 -21.87 6.01
C PRO A 438 -0.12 -20.38 6.10
N PRO A 439 0.60 -19.51 5.38
CA PRO A 439 0.21 -18.11 5.29
C PRO A 439 -1.12 -17.99 4.56
N ILE A 440 -1.96 -17.08 5.02
CA ILE A 440 -3.22 -16.77 4.34
C ILE A 440 -2.98 -15.57 3.44
N PHE A 441 -3.05 -15.78 2.12
CA PHE A 441 -3.02 -14.73 1.12
C PHE A 441 -4.45 -14.26 0.82
N GLN A 442 -4.68 -12.96 0.90
CA GLN A 442 -5.94 -12.33 0.50
C GLN A 442 -5.69 -11.48 -0.74
N GLY A 443 -6.60 -11.57 -1.72
CA GLY A 443 -6.52 -10.84 -2.99
C GLY A 443 -5.95 -11.62 -4.18
N LEU A 444 -5.38 -12.80 -3.97
CA LEU A 444 -4.90 -13.70 -5.04
C LEU A 444 -5.95 -14.74 -5.48
N GLU A 445 -7.09 -14.81 -4.77
CA GLU A 445 -8.17 -15.76 -5.04
C GLU A 445 -8.82 -15.54 -6.43
N SER A 446 -8.72 -14.32 -6.98
CA SER A 446 -9.21 -13.99 -8.32
C SER A 446 -8.43 -14.67 -9.44
N ASP A 447 -7.15 -14.97 -9.23
CA ASP A 447 -6.28 -15.50 -10.28
C ASP A 447 -6.67 -16.94 -10.65
N ILE A 448 -7.20 -17.72 -9.69
CA ILE A 448 -7.70 -19.08 -9.93
C ILE A 448 -8.87 -19.07 -10.94
N TYR A 449 -9.68 -18.01 -10.94
CA TYR A 449 -10.77 -17.84 -11.91
C TYR A 449 -10.26 -17.43 -13.30
N LEU A 450 -9.01 -16.95 -13.40
CA LEU A 450 -8.32 -16.60 -14.64
C LEU A 450 -7.36 -17.69 -15.14
N THR A 451 -7.05 -18.73 -14.36
CA THR A 451 -6.06 -19.79 -14.69
C THR A 451 -6.69 -21.13 -15.09
N SER A 452 -7.95 -21.17 -15.55
CA SER A 452 -8.50 -22.40 -16.13
C SER A 452 -7.75 -22.76 -17.43
N PRO A 453 -7.27 -24.02 -17.61
CA PRO A 453 -6.61 -24.44 -18.85
C PRO A 453 -7.47 -24.07 -20.08
N PRO A 454 -6.88 -23.49 -21.13
CA PRO A 454 -5.45 -23.48 -21.48
C PRO A 454 -4.67 -22.21 -21.03
N LEU A 455 -5.15 -21.46 -20.04
CA LEU A 455 -4.50 -20.23 -19.60
C LEU A 455 -3.11 -20.51 -18.98
N VAL A 456 -2.05 -20.14 -19.71
CA VAL A 456 -0.66 -20.15 -19.22
C VAL A 456 -0.33 -18.75 -18.70
N TRP A 457 0.20 -18.68 -17.48
CA TRP A 457 0.76 -17.45 -16.92
C TRP A 457 2.22 -17.26 -17.39
N PRO A 458 2.66 -16.03 -17.70
CA PRO A 458 1.86 -14.81 -17.90
C PRO A 458 1.16 -14.81 -19.27
N ALA A 459 -0.06 -14.28 -19.34
CA ALA A 459 -0.81 -14.16 -20.59
C ALA A 459 -0.26 -13.08 -21.55
N SER A 460 0.69 -12.26 -21.10
CA SER A 460 1.30 -11.16 -21.88
C SER A 460 1.80 -11.61 -23.23
N ASP A 461 2.45 -12.77 -23.26
CA ASP A 461 3.10 -13.31 -24.47
C ASP A 461 2.05 -13.63 -25.55
N SER A 462 0.84 -14.03 -25.16
CA SER A 462 -0.26 -14.28 -26.08
C SER A 462 -0.78 -12.99 -26.73
N TYR A 463 -0.85 -11.89 -25.96
CA TYR A 463 -1.31 -10.59 -26.46
C TYR A 463 -0.27 -9.96 -27.38
N GLU A 464 1.01 -10.07 -27.05
CA GLU A 464 2.11 -9.63 -27.93
C GLU A 464 2.14 -10.44 -29.23
N THR A 465 1.92 -11.76 -29.16
CA THR A 465 1.82 -12.62 -30.34
C THR A 465 0.66 -12.18 -31.23
N ALA A 466 -0.53 -11.97 -30.67
CA ALA A 466 -1.69 -11.46 -31.40
C ALA A 466 -1.45 -10.10 -32.07
N ALA A 467 -0.78 -9.18 -31.38
CA ALA A 467 -0.42 -7.87 -31.93
C ALA A 467 0.59 -8.00 -33.08
N SER A 468 1.59 -8.88 -32.94
CA SER A 468 2.60 -9.15 -33.97
C SER A 468 1.97 -9.76 -35.23
N GLU A 469 1.10 -10.78 -35.07
CA GLU A 469 0.38 -11.40 -36.18
C GLU A 469 -0.52 -10.39 -36.91
N PHE A 470 -1.28 -9.59 -36.16
CA PHE A 470 -2.10 -8.53 -36.75
C PHE A 470 -1.24 -7.54 -37.55
N GLN A 471 -0.10 -7.12 -37.01
CA GLN A 471 0.79 -6.18 -37.69
C GLN A 471 1.43 -6.78 -38.94
N MET A 472 1.76 -8.08 -38.92
CA MET A 472 2.22 -8.80 -40.11
C MET A 472 1.17 -8.74 -41.23
N VAL A 473 -0.08 -9.07 -40.92
CA VAL A 473 -1.18 -9.04 -41.89
C VAL A 473 -1.46 -7.63 -42.39
N ALA A 474 -1.49 -6.64 -41.49
CA ALA A 474 -1.68 -5.24 -41.86
C ALA A 474 -0.56 -4.75 -42.80
N ASN A 475 0.68 -5.15 -42.58
CA ASN A 475 1.80 -4.82 -43.46
C ASN A 475 1.68 -5.50 -44.83
N THR A 476 1.23 -6.76 -44.89
CA THR A 476 0.99 -7.47 -46.15
C THR A 476 -0.11 -6.79 -46.98
N ILE A 477 -1.22 -6.37 -46.35
CA ILE A 477 -2.29 -5.65 -47.05
C ILE A 477 -1.78 -4.31 -47.60
N ARG A 478 -0.97 -3.56 -46.85
CA ARG A 478 -0.38 -2.28 -47.30
C ARG A 478 0.53 -2.42 -48.52
N GLN A 479 1.11 -3.60 -48.75
CA GLN A 479 2.04 -3.85 -49.86
C GLN A 479 1.34 -4.18 -51.18
N ILE A 480 0.02 -4.36 -51.19
CA ILE A 480 -0.75 -4.64 -52.40
C ILE A 480 -0.78 -3.39 -53.28
N LYS A 481 -0.21 -3.49 -54.49
CA LYS A 481 -0.13 -2.39 -55.46
C LYS A 481 -1.32 -2.35 -56.44
N ASP A 482 -1.88 -3.52 -56.78
CA ASP A 482 -2.99 -3.64 -57.74
C ASP A 482 -4.36 -3.73 -57.05
N PHE A 483 -4.68 -2.74 -56.21
CA PHE A 483 -5.98 -2.64 -55.54
C PHE A 483 -6.74 -1.38 -56.00
N PRO A 484 -8.07 -1.43 -56.27
CA PRO A 484 -8.81 -0.31 -56.88
C PRO A 484 -8.83 1.02 -56.10
N LEU A 485 -8.58 0.98 -54.78
CA LEU A 485 -8.59 2.14 -53.89
C LEU A 485 -7.40 2.06 -52.92
N GLY A 486 -6.74 3.17 -52.63
CA GLY A 486 -5.63 3.17 -51.66
C GLY A 486 -6.09 2.80 -50.24
N PHE A 487 -5.22 2.12 -49.48
CA PHE A 487 -5.45 1.83 -48.06
C PHE A 487 -5.04 3.05 -47.22
N LYS A 488 -6.03 3.80 -46.73
CA LYS A 488 -5.81 4.99 -45.89
C LYS A 488 -5.42 4.63 -44.46
N ARG A 489 -6.12 3.66 -43.84
CA ARG A 489 -5.84 3.22 -42.47
C ARG A 489 -6.24 1.76 -42.26
N ILE A 490 -5.41 1.04 -41.51
CA ILE A 490 -5.68 -0.32 -41.02
C ILE A 490 -5.51 -0.28 -39.51
N SER A 491 -6.57 -0.57 -38.75
CA SER A 491 -6.57 -0.47 -37.28
C SER A 491 -7.20 -1.68 -36.63
N GLY A 492 -6.55 -2.24 -35.62
CA GLY A 492 -7.13 -3.29 -34.78
C GLY A 492 -8.24 -2.75 -33.88
N VAL A 493 -9.38 -3.42 -33.83
CA VAL A 493 -10.52 -3.05 -32.97
C VAL A 493 -10.89 -4.14 -31.96
N SER A 494 -10.32 -5.33 -32.09
CA SER A 494 -10.52 -6.42 -31.15
C SER A 494 -10.02 -6.06 -29.75
N PRO A 495 -10.78 -6.40 -28.67
CA PRO A 495 -10.30 -6.29 -27.29
C PRO A 495 -8.97 -6.99 -27.04
N SER A 496 -8.68 -8.06 -27.80
CA SER A 496 -7.42 -8.79 -27.73
C SER A 496 -6.20 -7.97 -28.17
N LEU A 497 -6.40 -6.90 -28.95
CA LEU A 497 -5.31 -6.01 -29.36
C LEU A 497 -5.08 -4.86 -28.37
N SER A 498 -6.05 -4.61 -27.47
CA SER A 498 -5.95 -3.64 -26.38
C SER A 498 -5.74 -4.28 -25.00
N SER A 499 -5.46 -5.58 -24.93
CA SER A 499 -5.34 -6.34 -23.67
C SER A 499 -6.58 -6.25 -22.77
N THR A 500 -7.76 -6.13 -23.37
CA THR A 500 -9.05 -6.03 -22.67
C THR A 500 -9.99 -7.20 -22.97
N SER A 501 -9.52 -8.23 -23.67
CA SER A 501 -10.31 -9.44 -23.89
C SER A 501 -10.47 -10.25 -22.60
N VAL A 502 -11.67 -10.79 -22.37
CA VAL A 502 -11.96 -11.65 -21.20
C VAL A 502 -11.15 -12.94 -21.24
N LYS A 503 -10.89 -13.47 -22.44
CA LYS A 503 -10.01 -14.61 -22.68
C LYS A 503 -8.80 -14.14 -23.48
N PRO A 504 -7.56 -14.40 -23.04
CA PRO A 504 -6.38 -14.11 -23.83
C PRO A 504 -6.39 -14.87 -25.16
N PRO A 505 -5.82 -14.26 -26.22
CA PRO A 505 -5.81 -14.85 -27.54
C PRO A 505 -4.75 -15.95 -27.64
N PHE A 506 -5.14 -17.20 -27.47
CA PHE A 506 -4.22 -18.33 -27.68
C PHE A 506 -4.37 -18.92 -29.09
N PRO A 507 -3.25 -19.31 -29.73
CA PRO A 507 -3.25 -20.25 -30.85
C PRO A 507 -4.07 -21.49 -30.52
N CYS A 508 -5.21 -21.67 -31.18
CA CYS A 508 -6.03 -22.86 -31.00
C CYS A 508 -6.14 -23.59 -32.33
N SER A 509 -5.63 -24.82 -32.38
CA SER A 509 -5.95 -25.82 -33.40
C SER A 509 -7.43 -26.22 -33.27
N GLY A 510 -8.36 -25.36 -33.69
CA GLY A 510 -9.79 -25.64 -33.55
C GLY A 510 -10.79 -24.49 -33.70
N HIS A 511 -10.38 -23.26 -34.03
CA HIS A 511 -11.29 -22.17 -34.43
C HIS A 511 -12.40 -21.74 -33.43
N LEU A 512 -12.28 -22.04 -32.13
CA LEU A 512 -13.35 -21.79 -31.15
C LEU A 512 -13.35 -20.38 -30.51
N GLY A 513 -12.37 -19.53 -30.82
CA GLY A 513 -12.27 -18.15 -30.31
C GLY A 513 -12.79 -17.10 -31.31
N PRO A 514 -13.26 -15.93 -30.83
CA PRO A 514 -13.63 -14.82 -31.72
C PRO A 514 -12.39 -14.33 -32.50
N PRO A 515 -12.55 -13.92 -33.77
CA PRO A 515 -11.43 -13.46 -34.58
C PRO A 515 -10.84 -12.15 -34.04
N LEU A 516 -9.55 -11.92 -34.34
CA LEU A 516 -8.92 -10.62 -34.19
C LEU A 516 -9.47 -9.65 -35.24
N GLU A 517 -10.49 -8.90 -34.87
CA GLU A 517 -11.11 -7.88 -35.72
C GLU A 517 -10.18 -6.68 -35.97
N GLY A 518 -10.01 -6.33 -37.24
CA GLY A 518 -9.40 -5.11 -37.72
C GLY A 518 -10.33 -4.36 -38.67
N GLU A 519 -10.23 -3.04 -38.68
CA GLU A 519 -10.93 -2.17 -39.61
C GLU A 519 -10.03 -1.71 -40.74
N LEU A 520 -10.56 -1.80 -41.96
CA LEU A 520 -9.95 -1.28 -43.18
C LEU A 520 -10.68 -0.01 -43.62
N GLU A 521 -9.95 1.11 -43.64
CA GLU A 521 -10.40 2.39 -44.18
C GLU A 521 -9.68 2.65 -45.50
N LEU A 522 -10.45 2.79 -46.57
CA LEU A 522 -9.94 3.14 -47.89
C LEU A 522 -9.95 4.65 -48.12
N GLU A 523 -9.24 5.08 -49.15
CA GLU A 523 -9.36 6.44 -49.69
C GLU A 523 -10.79 6.75 -50.17
N GLY A 524 -11.16 8.03 -50.13
CA GLY A 524 -12.46 8.49 -50.59
C GLY A 524 -12.63 8.28 -52.08
N SER A 525 -13.83 7.86 -52.50
CA SER A 525 -14.19 7.73 -53.91
C SER A 525 -15.57 8.34 -54.15
N SER A 526 -15.74 9.05 -55.25
CA SER A 526 -17.04 9.57 -55.69
C SER A 526 -17.89 8.50 -56.40
N MET A 527 -17.32 7.33 -56.67
CA MET A 527 -17.96 6.23 -57.43
C MET A 527 -18.78 5.27 -56.56
N TRP A 528 -18.92 5.55 -55.26
CA TRP A 528 -19.70 4.70 -54.36
C TRP A 528 -21.21 4.80 -54.68
N PRO A 529 -21.91 3.67 -54.82
CA PRO A 529 -23.36 3.67 -55.00
C PRO A 529 -24.08 4.37 -53.84
N SER A 530 -25.11 5.14 -54.17
CA SER A 530 -26.01 5.75 -53.18
C SER A 530 -26.97 4.74 -52.57
N ASP A 531 -27.33 3.70 -53.33
CA ASP A 531 -28.16 2.59 -52.89
C ASP A 531 -27.38 1.68 -51.93
N PRO A 532 -27.92 1.37 -50.73
CA PRO A 532 -27.22 0.58 -49.72
C PRO A 532 -26.93 -0.86 -50.14
N GLU A 533 -27.79 -1.49 -50.96
CA GLU A 533 -27.59 -2.86 -51.41
C GLU A 533 -26.49 -2.93 -52.47
N GLN A 534 -26.49 -2.00 -53.44
CA GLN A 534 -25.42 -1.86 -54.42
C GLN A 534 -24.07 -1.50 -53.77
N ARG A 535 -24.09 -0.69 -52.71
CA ARG A 535 -22.89 -0.37 -51.92
C ARG A 535 -22.33 -1.61 -51.22
N SER A 536 -23.17 -2.38 -50.55
CA SER A 536 -22.80 -3.66 -49.92
C SER A 536 -22.20 -4.64 -50.95
N ARG A 537 -22.82 -4.79 -52.13
CA ARG A 537 -22.27 -5.60 -53.23
C ARG A 537 -20.90 -5.11 -53.73
N SER A 538 -20.70 -3.79 -53.79
CA SER A 538 -19.42 -3.20 -54.19
C SER A 538 -18.33 -3.43 -53.14
N GLU A 539 -18.68 -3.30 -51.86
CA GLU A 539 -17.80 -3.61 -50.72
C GLU A 539 -17.42 -5.11 -50.72
N PHE A 540 -18.38 -6.00 -50.96
CA PHE A 540 -18.12 -7.44 -51.12
C PHE A 540 -17.22 -7.75 -52.31
N GLY A 541 -17.42 -7.08 -53.45
CA GLY A 541 -16.57 -7.22 -54.63
C GLY A 541 -15.12 -6.82 -54.38
N LEU A 542 -14.90 -5.74 -53.61
CA LEU A 542 -13.57 -5.32 -53.20
C LEU A 542 -12.90 -6.34 -52.27
N LEU A 543 -13.66 -6.97 -51.37
CA LEU A 543 -13.16 -8.07 -50.54
C LEU A 543 -12.74 -9.30 -51.35
N LEU A 544 -13.48 -9.63 -52.42
CA LEU A 544 -13.11 -10.73 -53.33
C LEU A 544 -11.82 -10.42 -54.11
N LYS A 545 -11.63 -9.17 -54.58
CA LYS A 545 -10.36 -8.75 -55.19
C LYS A 545 -9.22 -8.78 -54.18
N LEU A 546 -9.46 -8.30 -52.95
CA LEU A 546 -8.46 -8.33 -51.87
C LEU A 546 -8.02 -9.77 -51.58
N ARG A 547 -8.97 -10.71 -51.53
CA ARG A 547 -8.68 -12.13 -51.40
C ARG A 547 -7.77 -12.63 -52.53
N ALA A 548 -8.08 -12.33 -53.79
CA ALA A 548 -7.26 -12.78 -54.92
C ALA A 548 -5.82 -12.25 -54.85
N GLU A 549 -5.64 -10.97 -54.48
CA GLU A 549 -4.32 -10.36 -54.29
C GLU A 549 -3.56 -11.02 -53.13
N LEU A 550 -4.23 -11.30 -52.02
CA LEU A 550 -3.60 -11.95 -50.87
C LEU A 550 -3.27 -13.43 -51.15
N GLU A 551 -4.10 -14.17 -51.89
CA GLU A 551 -3.81 -15.55 -52.33
C GLU A 551 -2.54 -15.59 -53.21
N ALA A 552 -2.31 -14.56 -54.04
CA ALA A 552 -1.10 -14.47 -54.85
C ALA A 552 0.19 -14.30 -54.03
N THR A 553 0.11 -13.73 -52.82
CA THR A 553 1.28 -13.56 -51.94
C THR A 553 1.81 -14.87 -51.35
N LYS A 554 0.98 -15.93 -51.29
CA LYS A 554 1.29 -17.22 -50.63
C LYS A 554 1.68 -17.10 -49.14
N ASN A 555 1.37 -15.99 -48.49
CA ASN A 555 1.66 -15.74 -47.07
C ASN A 555 0.56 -16.25 -46.12
N PHE A 556 -0.54 -16.80 -46.66
CA PHE A 556 -1.70 -17.24 -45.91
C PHE A 556 -2.05 -18.68 -46.29
N LEU A 557 -2.31 -19.51 -45.28
CA LEU A 557 -2.81 -20.87 -45.44
C LEU A 557 -4.23 -20.88 -45.98
N THR A 558 -5.09 -20.00 -45.48
CA THR A 558 -6.51 -19.96 -45.86
C THR A 558 -7.03 -18.52 -45.82
N ILE A 559 -7.80 -18.16 -46.84
CA ILE A 559 -8.48 -16.88 -46.96
C ILE A 559 -9.95 -17.14 -47.27
N ARG A 560 -10.86 -16.56 -46.48
CA ARG A 560 -12.31 -16.71 -46.67
C ARG A 560 -12.97 -15.34 -46.67
N VAL A 561 -13.92 -15.13 -47.57
CA VAL A 561 -14.78 -13.94 -47.57
C VAL A 561 -16.18 -14.39 -47.19
N GLY A 562 -16.82 -13.67 -46.27
CA GLY A 562 -18.13 -14.03 -45.74
C GLY A 562 -19.01 -12.83 -45.45
N ILE A 563 -20.26 -13.11 -45.12
CA ILE A 563 -21.26 -12.12 -44.70
C ILE A 563 -21.79 -12.56 -43.34
N ALA A 564 -21.70 -11.69 -42.34
CA ALA A 564 -22.19 -11.95 -40.99
C ALA A 564 -23.57 -11.30 -40.85
N ALA A 565 -24.56 -12.08 -40.44
CA ALA A 565 -25.85 -11.56 -40.04
C ALA A 565 -25.78 -11.11 -38.57
N ALA A 566 -25.26 -9.91 -38.31
CA ALA A 566 -25.43 -9.28 -37.01
C ALA A 566 -26.86 -8.75 -36.88
N THR A 567 -27.43 -8.79 -35.67
CA THR A 567 -28.87 -8.68 -35.33
C THR A 567 -29.68 -7.51 -35.91
N ARG A 568 -29.09 -6.56 -36.67
CA ARG A 568 -29.80 -5.52 -37.43
C ARG A 568 -29.20 -5.12 -38.80
N ARG A 569 -28.01 -5.59 -39.20
CA ARG A 569 -27.39 -5.31 -40.52
C ARG A 569 -26.41 -6.44 -40.90
N ALA A 570 -26.45 -6.87 -42.16
CA ALA A 570 -25.42 -7.73 -42.73
C ALA A 570 -24.08 -6.97 -42.80
N GLN A 571 -22.99 -7.62 -42.42
CA GLN A 571 -21.63 -7.07 -42.49
C GLN A 571 -20.73 -8.03 -43.27
N GLU A 572 -20.09 -7.54 -44.31
CA GLU A 572 -19.12 -8.27 -45.09
C GLU A 572 -17.76 -8.28 -44.39
N TYR A 573 -17.08 -9.43 -44.43
CA TYR A 573 -15.79 -9.58 -43.79
C TYR A 573 -14.86 -10.52 -44.57
N ILE A 574 -13.57 -10.41 -44.30
CA ILE A 574 -12.53 -11.35 -44.75
C ILE A 574 -11.85 -11.99 -43.54
N LEU A 575 -11.73 -13.31 -43.54
CA LEU A 575 -10.99 -14.09 -42.57
C LEU A 575 -9.66 -14.53 -43.17
N LEU A 576 -8.59 -14.31 -42.43
CA LEU A 576 -7.22 -14.59 -42.82
C LEU A 576 -6.57 -15.53 -41.79
N PHE A 577 -5.95 -16.60 -42.30
CA PHE A 577 -5.21 -17.59 -41.52
C PHE A 577 -3.77 -17.67 -42.04
N PRO A 578 -2.81 -16.98 -41.39
CA PRO A 578 -1.39 -17.05 -41.76
C PRO A 578 -0.78 -18.47 -41.70
N SER A 579 -1.05 -19.23 -40.63
CA SER A 579 -0.53 -20.59 -40.38
C SER A 579 -1.52 -21.46 -39.60
N GLU A 580 -1.27 -22.77 -39.50
CA GLU A 580 -2.13 -23.72 -38.75
C GLU A 580 -2.26 -23.34 -37.27
N ASP A 581 -1.19 -22.78 -36.68
CA ASP A 581 -1.13 -22.32 -35.29
C ASP A 581 -1.33 -20.79 -35.13
N SER A 582 -1.89 -20.10 -36.13
CA SER A 582 -2.13 -18.65 -36.04
C SER A 582 -3.52 -18.31 -35.51
N LEU A 583 -3.69 -17.09 -35.02
CA LEU A 583 -5.00 -16.57 -34.63
C LEU A 583 -5.82 -16.22 -35.88
N THR A 584 -7.13 -16.46 -35.84
CA THR A 584 -8.04 -16.05 -36.91
C THR A 584 -8.09 -14.52 -36.96
N ILE A 585 -7.66 -13.90 -38.07
CA ILE A 585 -7.74 -12.43 -38.25
C ILE A 585 -8.97 -12.11 -39.09
N GLY A 586 -9.83 -11.20 -38.60
CA GLY A 586 -11.04 -10.73 -39.27
C GLY A 586 -10.91 -9.29 -39.75
N GLY A 587 -11.30 -9.01 -40.99
CA GLY A 587 -11.35 -7.66 -41.54
C GLY A 587 -12.78 -7.15 -41.66
N LEU A 588 -13.12 -6.11 -40.89
CA LEU A 588 -14.37 -5.35 -40.97
C LEU A 588 -14.14 -4.07 -41.79
N TRP A 589 -15.04 -3.74 -42.71
CA TRP A 589 -14.90 -2.58 -43.58
C TRP A 589 -15.64 -1.36 -43.03
N LYS A 590 -14.99 -0.18 -43.04
CA LYS A 590 -15.69 1.10 -42.83
C LYS A 590 -15.33 2.13 -43.89
N THR A 591 -16.31 2.42 -44.74
CA THR A 591 -16.35 3.60 -45.61
C THR A 591 -17.10 4.73 -44.88
N ARG A 592 -16.40 5.71 -44.30
CA ARG A 592 -17.07 6.82 -43.58
C ARG A 592 -17.70 7.82 -44.57
N LYS A 593 -18.95 8.22 -44.30
CA LYS A 593 -19.56 9.46 -44.80
C LYS A 593 -18.87 10.65 -44.11
N GLU A 594 -18.36 11.60 -44.89
CA GLU A 594 -18.34 12.99 -44.43
C GLU A 594 -19.79 13.48 -44.31
N SER A 595 -20.05 14.23 -43.26
CA SER A 595 -21.33 14.81 -42.90
C SER A 595 -21.92 15.65 -44.03
N VAL A 596 -23.13 15.32 -44.46
CA VAL A 596 -24.11 16.33 -44.88
C VAL A 596 -25.42 15.99 -44.18
N VAL A 597 -25.75 16.77 -43.14
CA VAL A 597 -27.16 17.02 -42.82
C VAL A 597 -27.59 18.14 -43.78
N PRO A 598 -28.64 17.94 -44.56
CA PRO A 598 -29.83 18.75 -44.31
C PRO A 598 -31.11 17.90 -44.36
N HIS A 599 -32.00 18.20 -43.42
CA HIS A 599 -33.45 18.12 -43.51
C HIS A 599 -34.10 17.11 -44.47
N LEU A 600 -34.79 16.13 -43.90
CA LEU A 600 -36.17 15.80 -44.31
C LEU A 600 -36.91 15.26 -43.09
N GLN A 601 -37.77 16.12 -42.56
CA GLN A 601 -38.84 15.78 -41.61
C GLN A 601 -39.96 15.03 -42.32
N ASP A 602 -40.55 14.12 -41.56
CA ASP A 602 -41.96 13.70 -41.53
C ASP A 602 -42.55 12.96 -42.75
N SER A 603 -42.91 11.69 -42.54
CA SER A 603 -44.27 11.34 -42.07
C SER A 603 -44.56 9.83 -42.11
N ALA A 604 -45.54 9.44 -41.29
CA ALA A 604 -46.34 8.20 -41.28
C ALA A 604 -45.87 7.00 -40.41
N SER A 605 -46.52 6.97 -39.24
CA SER A 605 -46.74 5.90 -38.24
C SER A 605 -47.19 4.53 -38.77
N LEU A 606 -46.82 3.42 -38.11
CA LEU A 606 -47.63 2.71 -37.08
C LEU A 606 -46.98 1.38 -36.59
N THR A 607 -46.82 1.30 -35.26
CA THR A 607 -46.90 0.15 -34.32
C THR A 607 -46.41 -1.25 -34.67
N ILE A 608 -45.51 -1.79 -33.83
CA ILE A 608 -45.68 -3.10 -33.16
C ILE A 608 -45.31 -2.97 -31.67
N LYS A 609 -46.19 -3.53 -30.83
CA LYS A 609 -46.22 -3.53 -29.36
C LYS A 609 -44.93 -4.08 -28.72
N CYS A 610 -44.36 -3.34 -27.77
CA CYS A 610 -43.46 -3.90 -26.77
C CYS A 610 -44.19 -3.97 -25.42
N GLY A 611 -44.24 -5.18 -24.86
CA GLY A 611 -44.91 -5.46 -23.60
C GLY A 611 -44.30 -4.69 -22.42
N MET A 612 -45.17 -4.32 -21.49
CA MET A 612 -44.84 -3.63 -20.25
C MET A 612 -43.89 -4.46 -19.39
N LEU A 613 -42.68 -3.95 -19.14
CA LEU A 613 -41.93 -4.29 -17.93
C LEU A 613 -42.53 -3.46 -16.79
N ASN A 614 -43.17 -4.17 -15.88
CA ASN A 614 -43.97 -3.62 -14.80
C ASN A 614 -43.08 -2.82 -13.82
N LYS A 615 -43.35 -1.52 -13.65
CA LYS A 615 -42.66 -0.62 -12.70
C LYS A 615 -42.61 -1.20 -11.28
N THR A 616 -43.54 -2.08 -10.92
CA THR A 616 -43.63 -2.74 -9.62
C THR A 616 -42.49 -3.72 -9.33
N ALA A 617 -41.85 -4.32 -10.36
CA ALA A 617 -40.72 -5.23 -10.17
C ALA A 617 -39.40 -4.50 -9.88
N VAL A 618 -39.21 -3.31 -10.47
CA VAL A 618 -38.05 -2.45 -10.20
C VAL A 618 -38.22 -1.71 -8.86
N LEU A 619 -39.46 -1.35 -8.49
CA LEU A 619 -39.74 -0.81 -7.16
C LEU A 619 -39.58 -1.86 -6.05
N GLY A 620 -39.93 -3.13 -6.31
CA GLY A 620 -39.77 -4.23 -5.33
C GLY A 620 -38.31 -4.49 -4.95
N LEU A 621 -37.39 -4.43 -5.94
CA LEU A 621 -35.94 -4.57 -5.72
C LEU A 621 -35.34 -3.39 -4.94
N ILE A 622 -35.89 -2.18 -5.10
CA ILE A 622 -35.46 -0.99 -4.35
C ILE A 622 -36.02 -1.01 -2.91
N MET A 623 -37.20 -1.61 -2.69
CA MET A 623 -37.79 -1.76 -1.36
C MET A 623 -37.18 -2.90 -0.54
N GLU A 624 -36.69 -3.98 -1.16
CA GLU A 624 -35.93 -5.03 -0.45
C GLU A 624 -34.52 -4.58 -0.02
N LEU A 625 -33.91 -3.64 -0.74
CA LEU A 625 -32.66 -2.98 -0.33
C LEU A 625 -32.85 -1.98 0.82
N GLY A 626 -34.09 -1.71 1.22
CA GLY A 626 -34.48 -0.70 2.20
C GLY A 626 -35.03 -1.25 3.51
N LEU A 627 -34.75 -2.49 3.90
CA LEU A 627 -35.15 -3.00 5.21
C LEU A 627 -34.24 -2.45 6.33
N GLY A 628 -34.57 -1.25 6.81
CA GLY A 628 -34.46 -0.95 8.24
C GLY A 628 -33.82 0.36 8.70
N LEU A 629 -33.47 1.34 7.85
CA LEU A 629 -32.60 2.45 8.31
C LEU A 629 -32.93 3.89 7.92
N VAL A 630 -34.09 4.22 7.33
CA VAL A 630 -34.38 5.64 7.02
C VAL A 630 -35.86 5.99 7.23
N GLU A 631 -36.13 6.91 8.16
CA GLU A 631 -37.48 7.31 8.58
C GLU A 631 -38.10 8.42 7.70
N ARG A 632 -37.31 9.16 6.89
CA ARG A 632 -37.81 10.10 5.86
C ARG A 632 -36.75 10.45 4.83
N ILE A 633 -37.12 10.50 3.56
CA ILE A 633 -36.29 11.02 2.46
C ILE A 633 -36.98 12.26 1.88
N HIS A 634 -36.29 13.41 1.91
CA HIS A 634 -36.74 14.63 1.24
C HIS A 634 -35.99 14.80 -0.08
N ILE A 635 -36.74 14.89 -1.18
CA ILE A 635 -36.21 15.27 -2.49
C ILE A 635 -36.65 16.71 -2.74
N LYS A 636 -35.69 17.60 -2.94
CA LYS A 636 -35.93 18.98 -3.41
C LYS A 636 -35.24 19.14 -4.75
N ILE A 637 -36.03 19.29 -5.81
CA ILE A 637 -35.56 19.70 -7.14
C ILE A 637 -36.09 21.12 -7.34
N SER A 638 -35.19 22.08 -7.58
CA SER A 638 -35.51 23.34 -8.25
C SER A 638 -34.21 24.09 -8.58
N ASP A 639 -34.00 24.22 -9.88
CA ASP A 639 -33.16 25.11 -10.71
C ASP A 639 -31.80 25.61 -10.20
#